data_AF-A0A661QBG8-F1
#
_entry.id   AF-A0A661QBG8-F1
#
_cell.length_a   1.000
_cell.length_b   1.000
_cell.length_c   1.000
_cell.angle_alpha   90.00
_cell.angle_beta   90.00
_cell.angle_gamma   90.00
#
_symmetry.space_group_name_H-M   'P 1'
#
loop_
_entity.id
_entity.type
_entity.pdbx_description
1 polymer ?
#
loop_
_entity_poly.entity_id
_entity_poly.type
_entity_poly.pdbx_seq_one_letter_code
_entity_poly.pdbx_strand_id
1 'polypeptide(L)' 'MNSGQTVFRQLMQFLPRHDFNQCIYRYRGDYRAKSFSTFDQFLCLAYAQMAGRESLRDIETCLNSHREKLYHVG' A
#
# COMPACT_ATOMS: atom_id res chain seq x y z
N MET A 1 -2.92 18.81 13.72
CA MET A 1 -2.17 18.14 12.63
C MET A 1 -2.08 16.66 12.97
N ASN A 2 -2.53 15.80 12.04
CA ASN A 2 -2.61 14.33 12.16
C ASN A 2 -3.57 13.77 13.23
N SER A 3 -4.77 14.33 13.35
CA SER A 3 -5.82 13.75 14.18
C SER A 3 -6.60 12.71 13.36
N GLY A 4 -6.24 11.43 13.53
CA GLY A 4 -7.06 10.28 13.08
C GLY A 4 -6.61 9.53 11.82
N GLN A 5 -5.57 9.97 11.10
CA GLN A 5 -5.02 9.27 9.93
C GLN A 5 -3.49 9.27 9.93
N THR A 6 -2.88 8.21 9.38
CA THR A 6 -1.43 8.11 9.27
C THR A 6 -0.89 9.09 8.21
N VAL A 7 0.36 9.56 8.38
CA VAL A 7 1.04 10.39 7.36
C VAL A 7 1.09 9.66 6.02
N PHE A 8 1.30 8.35 6.05
CA PHE A 8 1.28 7.51 4.85
C PHE A 8 -0.06 7.60 4.10
N ARG A 9 -1.20 7.54 4.82
CA ARG A 9 -2.53 7.70 4.20
C ARG A 9 -2.69 9.07 3.55
N GLN A 10 -2.22 10.13 4.19
CA GLN A 10 -2.26 11.49 3.62
C GLN A 10 -1.44 11.58 2.33
N LEU A 11 -0.25 10.95 2.30
CA LEU A 11 0.56 10.89 1.08
C LEU A 11 -0.13 10.11 -0.04
N MET A 12 -0.80 9.00 0.29
CA MET A 12 -1.55 8.22 -0.69
C MET A 12 -2.78 8.93 -1.25
N GLN A 13 -3.28 10.01 -0.63
CA GLN A 13 -4.35 10.84 -1.20
C GLN A 13 -3.92 11.57 -2.48
N PHE A 14 -2.62 11.79 -2.67
CA PHE A 14 -2.08 12.42 -3.89
C PHE A 14 -1.88 11.43 -5.04
N LEU A 15 -2.08 10.13 -4.81
CA LEU A 15 -2.02 9.13 -5.87
C LEU A 15 -3.24 9.28 -6.80
N PRO A 16 -3.06 9.41 -8.13
CA PRO A 16 -4.17 9.42 -9.08
C PRO A 16 -4.82 8.03 -9.16
N ARG A 17 -5.74 7.74 -8.23
CA ARG A 17 -6.32 6.41 -8.05
C ARG A 17 -7.10 5.93 -9.28
N HIS A 18 -7.72 6.85 -10.01
CA HIS A 18 -8.46 6.53 -11.22
C HIS A 18 -7.54 5.99 -12.31
N ASP A 19 -6.46 6.71 -12.63
CA ASP A 19 -5.49 6.31 -13.66
C ASP A 19 -4.77 5.02 -13.25
N PHE A 20 -4.44 4.88 -11.97
CA PHE A 20 -3.86 3.66 -11.43
C PHE A 20 -4.77 2.44 -11.63
N ASN A 21 -6.06 2.57 -11.31
CA ASN A 21 -7.03 1.50 -11.52
C ASN A 21 -7.22 1.19 -13.02
N GLN A 22 -7.18 2.21 -13.89
CA GLN A 22 -7.23 2.01 -15.34
C GLN A 22 -6.03 1.17 -15.82
N CYS A 23 -4.83 1.44 -15.30
CA CYS A 23 -3.65 0.63 -15.57
C CYS A 23 -3.80 -0.81 -15.08
N ILE A 24 -4.29 -1.03 -13.85
CA ILE A 24 -4.55 -2.39 -13.33
C ILE A 24 -5.47 -3.17 -14.27
N TYR A 25 -6.58 -2.54 -14.69
CA TYR A 25 -7.53 -3.17 -15.60
C TYR A 25 -6.89 -3.48 -16.97
N ARG A 26 -6.20 -2.49 -17.56
CA ARG A 26 -5.54 -2.61 -18.87
C ARG A 26 -4.53 -3.75 -18.91
N TYR A 27 -3.71 -3.87 -17.86
CA TYR A 27 -2.64 -4.88 -17.79
C TYR A 27 -3.04 -6.14 -17.04
N ARG A 28 -4.31 -6.24 -16.61
CA ARG A 28 -4.84 -7.35 -15.81
C ARG A 28 -3.99 -7.64 -14.56
N GLY A 29 -3.59 -6.60 -13.83
CA GLY A 29 -2.75 -6.73 -12.63
C GLY A 29 -3.32 -7.70 -11.59
N ASP A 30 -4.65 -7.75 -11.47
CA ASP A 30 -5.34 -8.63 -10.51
C ASP A 30 -5.79 -9.98 -11.10
N TYR A 31 -5.33 -10.39 -12.29
CA TYR A 31 -5.80 -11.59 -13.00
C TYR A 31 -5.75 -12.89 -12.19
N ARG A 32 -4.88 -12.97 -11.17
CA ARG A 32 -4.76 -14.12 -10.25
C ARG A 32 -4.67 -13.72 -8.79
N ALA A 33 -4.94 -12.44 -8.47
CA ALA A 33 -4.96 -11.98 -7.10
C ALA A 33 -6.15 -12.62 -6.37
N LYS A 34 -5.90 -13.24 -5.21
CA LYS A 34 -6.96 -13.80 -4.35
C LYS A 34 -7.32 -12.85 -3.21
N SER A 35 -6.31 -12.44 -2.45
CA SER A 35 -6.46 -11.63 -1.24
C SER A 35 -5.48 -10.46 -1.17
N PHE A 36 -4.61 -10.31 -2.17
CA PHE A 36 -3.58 -9.28 -2.23
C PHE A 36 -3.61 -8.65 -3.61
N SER A 37 -4.30 -7.51 -3.70
CA SER A 37 -4.46 -6.78 -4.97
C SER A 37 -3.17 -6.09 -5.38
N THR A 38 -3.10 -5.68 -6.64
CA THR A 38 -2.02 -4.85 -7.16
C THR A 38 -1.91 -3.52 -6.39
N PHE A 39 -3.04 -3.01 -5.89
CA PHE A 39 -3.06 -1.83 -5.04
C PHE A 39 -2.46 -2.09 -3.66
N ASP A 40 -2.79 -3.22 -3.02
CA ASP A 40 -2.18 -3.62 -1.74
C ASP A 40 -0.67 -3.81 -1.89
N GLN A 41 -0.24 -4.44 -2.99
CA GLN A 41 1.18 -4.57 -3.33
C GLN A 41 1.86 -3.22 -3.48
N PHE A 42 1.23 -2.28 -4.19
CA PHE A 42 1.74 -0.93 -4.34
C PHE A 42 1.89 -0.22 -2.99
N LEU A 43 0.88 -0.31 -2.11
CA LEU A 43 0.94 0.29 -0.78
C LEU A 43 2.10 -0.27 0.05
N CYS A 44 2.31 -1.60 0.02
CA CYS A 44 3.43 -2.24 0.71
C CYS A 44 4.79 -1.73 0.21
N LEU A 45 4.96 -1.62 -1.11
CA LEU A 45 6.21 -1.16 -1.72
C LEU A 45 6.44 0.35 -1.49
N ALA A 46 5.39 1.17 -1.58
CA ALA A 46 5.47 2.59 -1.27
C ALA A 46 5.84 2.82 0.20
N TYR A 47 5.25 2.05 1.11
CA TYR A 47 5.61 2.07 2.53
C TYR A 47 7.07 1.67 2.73
N ALA A 48 7.51 0.58 2.10
CA ALA A 48 8.89 0.09 2.19
C ALA A 48 9.90 1.16 1.76
N GLN A 49 9.64 1.84 0.63
CA GLN A 49 10.50 2.90 0.11
C GLN A 49 10.60 4.06 1.10
N MET A 50 9.49 4.48 1.69
CA MET A 50 9.48 5.59 2.66
C MET A 50 10.05 5.22 4.03
N ALA A 51 9.90 3.95 4.44
CA ALA A 51 10.42 3.43 5.70
C ALA A 51 11.87 2.93 5.59
N GLY A 52 12.51 3.06 4.43
CA GLY A 52 13.89 2.63 4.19
C GLY A 52 14.09 1.13 4.41
N ARG A 53 13.12 0.29 4.00
CA ARG A 53 13.20 -1.17 4.16
C ARG A 53 13.84 -1.80 2.94
N GLU A 54 14.89 -2.60 3.17
CA GLU A 54 15.72 -3.16 2.09
C GLU A 54 15.37 -4.63 1.76
N SER A 55 14.57 -5.31 2.60
CA SER A 55 14.19 -6.70 2.36
C SER A 55 12.69 -6.95 2.48
N LEU A 56 12.17 -7.90 1.69
CA LEU A 56 10.77 -8.33 1.78
C LEU A 56 10.42 -8.85 3.18
N ARG A 57 11.35 -9.51 3.86
CA ARG A 57 11.17 -10.00 5.23
C ARG A 57 11.01 -8.84 6.22
N ASP A 58 11.79 -7.78 6.07
CA ASP A 58 11.69 -6.60 6.94
C ASP A 58 10.39 -5.85 6.70
N ILE A 59 9.96 -5.75 5.45
CA ILE A 59 8.68 -5.15 5.06
C ILE A 59 7.53 -5.94 5.69
N GLU A 60 7.50 -7.26 5.50
CA GLU A 60 6.48 -8.14 6.05
C GLU A 60 6.44 -8.07 7.59
N THR A 61 7.60 -8.18 8.25
CA THR A 61 7.71 -8.13 9.71
C THR A 61 7.21 -6.80 10.26
N CYS A 62 7.56 -5.69 9.60
CA CYS A 62 7.14 -4.36 10.00
C CYS A 62 5.63 -4.12 9.78
N LEU A 63 5.08 -4.59 8.66
CA LEU A 63 3.65 -4.47 8.38
C LEU A 63 2.82 -5.36 9.33
N ASN A 64 3.26 -6.59 9.59
CA ASN A 64 2.59 -7.50 10.51
C ASN A 64 2.59 -6.98 11.95
N SER A 65 3.66 -6.31 12.40
CA SER A 65 3.69 -5.72 13.75
C SER A 65 2.78 -4.49 13.89
N HIS A 66 2.35 -3.88 12.78
CA HIS A 66 1.45 -2.72 12.75
C HIS A 66 0.07 -3.06 12.16
N ARG A 67 -0.31 -4.34 12.12
CA ARG A 67 -1.52 -4.84 11.45
C ARG A 67 -2.80 -4.09 11.83
N GLU A 68 -2.97 -3.72 13.10
CA GLU A 68 -4.13 -2.96 13.58
C GLU A 68 -4.20 -1.54 13.02
N LYS A 69 -3.05 -0.91 12.75
CA LYS A 69 -2.96 0.45 12.21
C LYS A 69 -3.11 0.47 10.68
N LEU A 70 -2.80 -0.64 10.01
CA LEU A 70 -2.94 -0.79 8.56
C LEU A 70 -4.39 -0.85 8.09
N TYR A 71 -5.33 -1.28 8.94
CA TYR A 71 -6.75 -1.29 8.59
C TYR A 71 -7.30 0.11 8.26
N HIS A 72 -6.65 1.17 8.77
CA HIS A 72 -7.03 2.57 8.51
C HIS A 72 -6.21 3.25 7.41
N VAL A 73 -5.35 2.50 6.71
CA VAL A 73 -4.42 3.02 5.70
C VAL A 73 -4.97 2.88 4.28
N GLY A 74 -5.79 1.86 4.03
CA GLY A 74 -6.47 1.61 2.74
C GLY A 74 -7.84 2.25 2.64
#